data_AF-K9PI55-F1
#
_entry.id   AF-K9PI55-F1
#
_cell.length_a   1.000
_cell.length_b   1.000
_cell.length_c   1.000
_cell.angle_alpha   90.00
_cell.angle_beta   90.00
_cell.angle_gamma   90.00
#
_symmetry.space_group_name_H-M   'P 1'
#
loop_
_entity.id
_entity.type
_entity.pdbx_description
1 polymer ?
#
loop_
_entity_poly.entity_id
_entity_poly.type
_entity_poly.pdbx_seq_one_letter_code
_entity_poly.pdbx_strand_id
1 'polypeptide(L)'
;MNAVLPRFLKSAYRKEPIISVLITMGVVDALIGGLDDSWALFAFGLGMAGITLGFKLWRIQQSRPLPEEPVVQHYLPSRSSSTTLPTLTTTKKKPPL
;
A
#
# COMPACT_ATOMS: atom_id res chain seq x y z
N MET A 1 4.14 21.57 10.11
CA MET A 1 4.52 21.55 8.68
C MET A 1 3.84 20.35 8.02
N ASN A 2 3.11 20.56 6.91
CA ASN A 2 2.15 19.58 6.36
C ASN A 2 2.84 18.32 5.78
N ALA A 3 3.17 17.35 6.62
CA ALA A 3 3.66 16.03 6.23
C ALA A 3 2.57 15.12 5.63
N VAL A 4 1.32 15.60 5.61
CA VAL A 4 0.15 14.86 5.14
C VAL A 4 0.25 14.63 3.63
N LEU A 5 0.54 15.67 2.84
CA LEU A 5 0.60 15.62 1.38
C LEU A 5 1.63 14.61 0.83
N PRO A 6 2.91 14.60 1.27
CA PRO A 6 3.88 13.62 0.78
C PRO A 6 3.52 12.18 1.21
N ARG A 7 2.91 12.00 2.38
CA ARG A 7 2.46 10.69 2.86
C ARG A 7 1.27 10.16 2.06
N PHE A 8 0.33 11.04 1.70
CA PHE A 8 -0.78 10.72 0.81
C PHE A 8 -0.30 10.38 -0.61
N LEU A 9 0.65 11.13 -1.16
CA LEU A 9 1.22 10.85 -2.47
C LEU A 9 1.88 9.48 -2.52
N LYS A 10 2.71 9.17 -1.52
CA LYS A 10 3.40 7.88 -1.39
C LYS A 10 2.42 6.72 -1.18
N SER A 11 1.36 6.94 -0.40
CA SER A 11 0.32 5.91 -0.18
C SER A 11 -0.57 5.71 -1.39
N ALA A 12 -0.96 6.78 -2.09
CA ALA A 12 -1.80 6.71 -3.29
C ALA A 12 -1.06 5.99 -4.43
N TYR A 13 0.22 6.30 -4.63
CA TYR A 13 1.06 5.62 -5.62
C TYR A 13 1.21 4.13 -5.34
N ARG A 14 1.31 3.75 -4.05
CA ARG A 14 1.52 2.34 -3.64
C ARG A 14 0.24 1.52 -3.58
N LYS A 15 -0.91 2.13 -3.27
CA LYS A 15 -2.21 1.43 -3.18
C LYS A 15 -2.98 1.45 -4.51
N GLU A 16 -2.91 2.54 -5.27
CA GLU A 16 -3.78 2.77 -6.44
C GLU A 16 -3.01 3.47 -7.58
N PRO A 17 -2.06 2.76 -8.23
CA PRO A 17 -1.19 3.36 -9.26
C PRO A 17 -1.97 3.90 -10.46
N ILE A 18 -3.05 3.23 -10.87
CA ILE A 18 -3.87 3.62 -12.03
C ILE A 18 -4.59 4.96 -11.78
N ILE A 19 -5.16 5.15 -10.59
CA ILE A 19 -5.86 6.38 -10.23
C ILE A 19 -4.88 7.55 -10.15
N SER A 20 -3.67 7.32 -9.63
CA SER A 20 -2.59 8.31 -9.61
C SER A 20 -2.21 8.79 -11.01
N VAL A 21 -2.03 7.85 -11.95
CA VAL A 21 -1.68 8.17 -13.34
C VAL A 21 -2.80 8.95 -14.03
N LEU A 22 -4.05 8.53 -13.84
CA LEU A 22 -5.20 9.21 -14.43
C LEU A 22 -5.38 10.64 -13.91
N ILE A 23 -5.20 10.87 -12.61
CA ILE A 23 -5.29 12.22 -12.03
C ILE A 23 -4.16 13.11 -12.56
N THR A 24 -2.93 12.59 -12.61
CA THR A 24 -1.80 13.36 -13.13
C THR A 24 -1.97 13.70 -14.60
N MET A 25 -2.43 12.75 -15.42
CA MET A 25 -2.75 12.99 -16.83
C MET A 25 -3.85 14.05 -16.99
N GLY A 26 -4.96 13.96 -16.26
CA GLY A 26 -6.03 14.96 -16.33
C GLY A 26 -5.60 16.36 -15.87
N VAL A 27 -4.75 16.46 -14.85
CA VAL A 27 -4.17 17.75 -14.41
C VAL A 27 -3.25 18.33 -15.48
N VAL A 28 -2.41 17.50 -16.12
CA VAL A 28 -1.51 17.93 -17.19
C VAL A 28 -2.31 18.40 -18.41
N ASP A 29 -3.33 17.65 -18.84
CA ASP A 29 -4.18 18.02 -19.98
C ASP A 29 -4.98 19.31 -19.71
N ALA A 30 -5.45 19.51 -18.47
CA ALA A 30 -6.12 20.74 -18.08
C ALA A 30 -5.17 21.94 -18.07
N LEU A 31 -3.93 21.77 -17.61
CA LEU A 31 -2.92 22.82 -17.64
C LEU A 31 -2.54 23.18 -19.09
N ILE A 32 -2.29 22.18 -19.94
CA ILE A 32 -1.94 22.40 -21.35
C ILE A 32 -3.11 23.07 -22.08
N GLY A 33 -4.32 22.54 -21.95
CA GLY A 33 -5.50 23.12 -22.58
C GLY A 33 -5.84 24.53 -22.10
N GLY A 34 -5.57 24.84 -20.83
CA GLY A 34 -5.75 26.18 -20.27
C GLY A 34 -4.66 27.18 -20.69
N LEU A 35 -3.43 26.71 -20.97
CA LEU A 35 -2.32 27.53 -21.46
C LEU A 35 -2.43 27.82 -22.96
N ASP A 36 -2.97 26.88 -23.73
CA ASP A 36 -3.12 26.97 -25.20
C ASP A 36 -4.51 27.50 -25.64
N ASP A 37 -5.34 28.01 -24.71
CA ASP A 37 -6.72 28.50 -24.94
C ASP A 37 -7.65 27.45 -25.61
N SER A 38 -7.27 26.18 -25.49
CA SER A 38 -7.96 25.03 -26.05
C SER A 38 -9.01 24.53 -25.05
N TRP A 39 -10.22 25.07 -25.17
CA TRP A 39 -11.36 24.75 -24.32
C TRP A 39 -11.66 23.24 -24.27
N ALA A 40 -11.47 22.53 -25.39
CA ALA A 40 -11.71 21.09 -25.48
C ALA A 40 -10.73 20.28 -24.62
N LEU A 41 -9.44 20.61 -24.66
CA LEU A 41 -8.41 19.94 -23.85
C LEU A 41 -8.59 20.26 -22.37
N PHE A 42 -8.92 21.52 -22.06
CA PHE A 42 -9.21 21.94 -20.69
C PHE A 42 -10.41 21.18 -20.10
N ALA A 43 -11.53 21.14 -20.82
CA ALA A 43 -12.73 20.43 -20.38
C ALA A 43 -12.51 18.91 -20.28
N PHE A 44 -11.72 18.34 -21.20
CA PHE A 44 -11.35 16.93 -21.17
C PHE A 44 -10.50 16.58 -19.94
N GLY A 45 -9.44 17.35 -19.67
CA GLY A 45 -8.60 17.17 -18.49
C GLY A 45 -9.38 17.36 -17.19
N LEU A 46 -10.21 18.39 -17.10
CA LEU A 46 -11.05 18.65 -15.92
C LEU A 46 -12.12 17.58 -15.72
N GLY A 47 -12.73 17.10 -16.81
CA GLY A 47 -13.70 16.01 -16.78
C GLY A 47 -13.05 14.70 -16.31
N MET A 48 -11.89 14.35 -16.86
CA MET A 48 -11.15 13.14 -16.50
C MET A 48 -10.68 13.18 -15.03
N ALA A 49 -10.12 14.31 -14.59
CA ALA A 49 -9.71 14.51 -13.20
C ALA A 49 -10.91 14.47 -12.24
N GLY A 50 -12.03 15.09 -12.62
CA GLY A 50 -13.27 15.08 -11.84
C GLY A 50 -13.87 13.68 -11.69
N ILE A 51 -13.99 12.93 -12.78
CA ILE A 51 -14.52 11.55 -12.79
C ILE A 51 -13.64 10.63 -11.94
N THR A 52 -12.33 10.72 -12.09
CA THR A 52 -11.38 9.86 -11.36
C THR A 52 -11.38 10.18 -9.86
N LEU A 53 -11.47 11.46 -9.49
CA LEU A 53 -11.59 11.87 -8.10
C LEU A 53 -12.93 11.44 -7.49
N GLY A 54 -14.02 11.60 -8.24
CA GLY A 54 -15.36 11.14 -7.83
C GLY A 54 -15.42 9.62 -7.64
N PHE A 55 -14.85 8.85 -8.57
CA PHE A 55 -14.75 7.40 -8.47
C PHE A 55 -13.92 6.96 -7.26
N LYS A 56 -12.80 7.63 -6.99
CA LYS A 56 -11.98 7.38 -5.79
C LYS A 56 -12.76 7.65 -4.51
N LEU A 57 -13.46 8.78 -4.43
CA LEU A 57 -14.29 9.13 -3.27
C LEU A 57 -15.42 8.13 -3.06
N TRP A 58 -16.07 7.70 -4.14
CA TRP A 58 -17.06 6.61 -4.09
C TRP A 58 -16.42 5.32 -3.56
N ARG A 59 -15.28 4.89 -4.13
CA ARG A 59 -14.57 3.70 -3.66
C ARG A 59 -14.21 3.77 -2.18
N ILE A 60 -13.79 4.93 -1.67
CA ILE A 60 -13.47 5.11 -0.25
C ILE A 60 -14.74 4.98 0.60
N GLN A 61 -15.86 5.57 0.17
CA GLN A 61 -17.14 5.43 0.89
C GLN A 61 -17.69 4.00 0.87
N GLN A 62 -17.51 3.28 -0.24
CA GLN A 62 -17.97 1.91 -0.41
C GLN A 62 -17.03 0.91 0.27
N SER A 63 -15.75 1.27 0.39
CA SER A 63 -14.78 0.62 1.28
C SER A 63 -15.08 1.04 2.72
N ARG A 64 -16.26 0.69 3.24
CA ARG A 64 -16.44 0.55 4.69
C ARG A 64 -15.27 -0.30 5.18
N PRO A 65 -14.65 0.03 6.33
CA PRO A 65 -13.62 -0.82 6.89
C PRO A 65 -14.29 -2.16 7.20
N LEU A 66 -14.16 -3.14 6.29
CA LEU A 66 -14.29 -4.51 6.72
C LEU A 66 -13.25 -4.67 7.83
N PRO A 67 -13.63 -5.26 8.98
CA PRO A 67 -12.67 -5.57 10.03
C PRO A 67 -11.48 -6.23 9.36
N GLU A 68 -10.32 -5.60 9.48
CA GLU A 68 -9.06 -6.07 8.93
C GLU A 68 -8.96 -7.54 9.32
N GLU A 69 -9.05 -8.42 8.31
CA GLU A 69 -9.11 -9.86 8.50
C GLU A 69 -7.99 -10.20 9.47
N PRO A 70 -8.30 -10.76 10.66
CA PRO A 70 -7.35 -10.79 11.75
C PRO A 70 -6.14 -11.54 11.23
N VAL A 71 -5.04 -10.80 11.01
CA VAL A 71 -3.74 -11.37 10.67
C VAL A 71 -3.60 -12.54 11.62
N VAL A 72 -3.59 -13.76 11.09
CA VAL A 72 -3.60 -14.97 11.91
C VAL A 72 -2.26 -14.96 12.63
N GLN A 73 -2.23 -14.29 13.76
CA GLN A 73 -1.11 -14.23 14.66
C GLN A 73 -1.07 -15.64 15.21
N HIS A 74 -0.24 -16.46 14.57
CA HIS A 74 0.10 -17.77 15.06
C HIS A 74 0.91 -17.51 16.33
N TYR A 75 0.20 -17.25 17.43
CA TYR A 75 0.80 -17.14 18.74
C TYR A 75 1.48 -18.47 19.01
N LEU A 76 2.79 -18.42 19.28
CA LEU A 76 3.44 -19.54 19.92
C LEU A 76 2.66 -19.84 21.21
N PRO A 77 2.40 -21.11 21.54
CA PRO A 77 1.77 -21.44 22.80
C PRO A 77 2.58 -20.80 23.94
N SER A 78 1.90 -20.15 24.90
CA SER A 78 2.54 -19.49 26.06
C SER A 78 3.41 -20.44 26.90
N ARG A 79 3.33 -21.74 26.63
CA ARG A 79 4.12 -22.79 27.24
C ARG A 79 5.09 -23.34 26.20
N SER A 80 6.39 -23.09 26.42
CA SER A 80 7.45 -23.84 25.74
C SER A 80 7.29 -25.32 26.07
N SER A 81 6.79 -26.09 25.11
CA SER A 81 6.73 -27.56 25.15
C SER A 81 8.05 -28.16 24.63
N SER A 82 9.18 -27.64 25.11
CA SER A 82 10.48 -28.28 24.91
C SER A 82 10.57 -29.48 25.85
N THR A 83 10.18 -30.66 25.36
CA THR A 83 10.61 -31.93 25.97
C THR A 83 12.13 -31.91 26.08
N THR A 84 12.66 -32.13 27.29
CA THR A 84 14.09 -32.16 27.59
C THR A 84 14.80 -32.99 26.52
N LEU A 85 15.59 -32.32 25.68
CA LEU A 85 16.33 -32.96 24.60
C LEU A 85 17.23 -34.05 25.21
N PRO A 86 17.22 -35.28 24.67
CA PRO A 86 18.06 -36.34 25.20
C PRO A 86 19.53 -35.92 25.09
N THR A 87 20.23 -35.98 26.22
CA THR A 87 21.65 -35.63 26.30
C THR A 87 22.46 -36.53 25.38
N LEU A 88 22.97 -35.98 24.27
CA LEU A 88 23.89 -36.69 23.38
C LEU A 88 25.20 -36.93 24.13
N THR A 89 25.39 -38.16 24.62
CA THR A 89 26.65 -38.62 25.18
C THR A 89 27.65 -38.77 24.03
N THR A 90 28.52 -37.79 23.85
CA THR A 90 29.67 -37.95 22.95
C THR A 90 30.65 -38.94 23.59
N THR A 91 30.81 -40.10 22.98
CA THR A 91 31.87 -41.05 23.35
C THR A 91 33.21 -40.33 23.22
N LYS A 92 33.86 -40.06 24.36
CA LYS A 92 35.22 -39.52 24.37
C LYS A 92 36.16 -40.55 23.75
N LYS A 93 36.62 -40.29 22.51
CA LYS A 93 37.76 -41.02 21.94
C LYS A 93 38.98 -40.79 22.84
N LYS A 94 39.55 -41.88 23.36
CA LYS A 94 40.82 -41.85 24.09
C LYS A 94 41.93 -41.36 23.14
N PRO A 95 42.82 -40.46 23.60
CA PRO A 95 43.98 -40.07 22.81
C PRO A 95 44.94 -41.27 22.67
N PRO A 96 45.58 -41.43 21.49
CA PRO A 96 46.56 -42.48 21.29
C PRO A 96 47.80 -42.23 22.16
N LEU A 97 48.34 -43.32 22.72
CA LEU A 97 49.60 -43.38 23.47
C LEU A 97 50.80 -43.05 22.58
#